data_AF-A0A446CIZ1-F1
#
_entry.id   AF-A0A446CIZ1-F1
#
_cell.length_a   1.000
_cell.length_b   1.000
_cell.length_c   1.000
_cell.angle_alpha   90.00
_cell.angle_beta   90.00
_cell.angle_gamma   90.00
#
_symmetry.space_group_name_H-M   'P 1'
#
loop_
_entity.id
_entity.type
_entity.pdbx_description
1 polymer ?
#
loop_
_entity_poly.entity_id
_entity_poly.type
_entity_poly.pdbx_seq_one_letter_code
_entity_poly.pdbx_strand_id
1 'polypeptide(L)'
;MRLSSFLARAGRALHKAFSMQEKTSAATSPASGATAQRGRFETLARTLEKELARLALWEKAAHDYQERYADELAPLETVAIELKAKLVFCFDHACKQKELTKKERELASEIAAQLVEETLCGLELDGTPGECDIDRLKALYRKHAGSDFDADFAEEREAPAQALPAPQGNADGAAQALLAEARALAGAEPERRDALGEDRYAEYNRVLEARLAGVAGEVAAAERGFKSRYQFDPEQSIDPSDLMEDLEGEIADVRDYIGELEFELSQFVDMQQVKAWLQAMKQQLAATRRREARG
;
A
#
# COMPACT_ATOMS: atom_id res chain seq x y z
N MET A 1 -13.13 -13.00 6.25
CA MET A 1 -13.96 -12.62 5.08
C MET A 1 -13.59 -11.17 4.73
N ARG A 2 -12.40 -10.93 4.18
CA ARG A 2 -12.03 -9.66 3.55
C ARG A 2 -12.46 -9.78 2.09
N LEU A 3 -13.53 -9.10 1.70
CA LEU A 3 -14.11 -9.20 0.37
C LEU A 3 -14.57 -7.84 -0.11
N SER A 4 -14.10 -7.51 -1.31
CA SER A 4 -14.66 -6.53 -2.24
C SER A 4 -14.37 -5.07 -1.94
N SER A 5 -13.29 -4.56 -2.54
CA SER A 5 -13.46 -3.76 -3.76
C SER A 5 -12.10 -3.51 -4.40
N PHE A 6 -12.10 -3.08 -5.66
CA PHE A 6 -10.97 -2.41 -6.30
C PHE A 6 -9.98 -3.20 -7.17
N LEU A 7 -10.41 -4.18 -7.98
CA LEU A 7 -9.66 -4.50 -9.21
C LEU A 7 -10.58 -4.75 -10.42
N ALA A 8 -11.10 -3.67 -11.00
CA ALA A 8 -11.65 -3.66 -12.36
C ALA A 8 -11.62 -2.27 -13.00
N ARG A 9 -10.50 -1.90 -13.64
CA ARG A 9 -10.45 -0.96 -14.79
C ARG A 9 -9.05 -1.02 -15.41
N ALA A 10 -8.89 -1.76 -16.52
CA ALA A 10 -9.07 -1.30 -17.90
C ALA A 10 -7.80 -0.63 -18.47
N GLY A 11 -7.18 -1.29 -19.45
CA GLY A 11 -6.04 -0.74 -20.19
C GLY A 11 -5.69 -1.55 -21.44
N ARG A 12 -6.63 -1.66 -22.39
CA ARG A 12 -6.29 -1.97 -23.78
C ARG A 12 -5.66 -0.72 -24.39
N ALA A 13 -4.51 -0.85 -25.05
CA ALA A 13 -4.41 -0.78 -26.51
C ALA A 13 -3.04 -0.25 -27.01
N LEU A 14 -2.55 -0.94 -28.07
CA LEU A 14 -1.83 -0.40 -29.24
C LEU A 14 -0.35 0.02 -29.04
N HIS A 15 0.58 -0.17 -29.97
CA HIS A 15 0.48 -0.37 -31.42
C HIS A 15 1.71 -1.10 -31.98
N LYS A 16 1.46 -1.76 -33.10
CA LYS A 16 2.39 -2.37 -34.06
C LYS A 16 3.19 -1.30 -34.83
N ALA A 17 4.32 -1.78 -35.35
CA ALA A 17 5.05 -1.34 -36.56
C ALA A 17 6.32 -0.52 -36.36
N PHE A 18 7.44 -1.25 -36.41
CA PHE A 18 8.78 -0.75 -36.70
C PHE A 18 9.11 -1.04 -38.19
N SER A 19 9.73 -0.05 -38.82
CA SER A 19 10.62 -0.11 -40.00
C SER A 19 10.02 -0.37 -41.39
N MET A 20 10.31 0.52 -42.36
CA MET A 20 11.57 0.46 -43.13
C MET A 20 11.74 1.68 -44.05
N GLN A 21 12.95 2.27 -44.01
CA GLN A 21 13.80 2.74 -45.12
C GLN A 21 13.24 3.77 -46.14
N GLU A 22 13.96 4.78 -46.64
CA GLU A 22 15.39 4.95 -46.92
C GLU A 22 15.76 6.44 -47.12
N LYS A 23 17.04 6.75 -46.88
CA LYS A 23 17.92 7.73 -47.56
C LYS A 23 17.56 9.22 -47.53
N THR A 24 18.46 10.00 -46.91
CA THR A 24 19.33 10.93 -47.66
C THR A 24 20.47 11.45 -46.79
N SER A 25 21.68 11.37 -47.34
CA SER A 25 22.89 12.00 -46.84
C SER A 25 22.76 13.51 -47.05
N ALA A 26 22.83 14.29 -45.97
CA ALA A 26 23.06 15.72 -46.01
C ALA A 26 24.04 16.06 -44.88
N ALA A 27 25.13 16.73 -45.24
CA ALA A 27 26.08 17.29 -44.28
C ALA A 27 25.31 18.09 -43.23
N THR A 28 25.35 17.63 -41.98
CA THR A 28 24.72 18.32 -40.85
C THR A 28 25.45 19.64 -40.65
N SER A 29 24.80 20.73 -41.07
CA SER A 29 25.26 22.08 -40.75
C SER A 29 25.28 22.22 -39.21
N PRO A 30 26.34 22.76 -38.59
CA PRO A 30 26.48 22.83 -37.13
C PRO A 30 25.31 23.54 -36.42
N ALA A 31 24.59 24.41 -37.12
CA ALA A 31 23.36 25.05 -36.63
C ALA A 31 22.18 24.07 -36.44
N SER A 32 22.10 23.00 -37.24
CA SER A 32 21.05 21.98 -37.14
C SER A 32 21.28 21.04 -35.96
N GLY A 33 22.54 20.67 -35.69
CA GLY A 33 22.90 19.82 -34.54
C GLY A 33 22.67 20.54 -33.21
N ALA A 34 23.09 21.80 -33.10
CA ALA A 34 22.83 22.64 -31.93
C ALA A 34 21.34 22.81 -31.61
N THR A 35 20.49 22.98 -32.64
CA THR A 35 19.03 23.09 -32.46
C THR A 35 18.41 21.80 -31.92
N ALA A 36 18.86 20.64 -32.40
CA ALA A 36 18.38 19.34 -31.92
C ALA A 36 18.80 19.08 -30.47
N GLN A 37 20.06 19.34 -30.12
CA GLN A 37 20.56 19.19 -28.75
C GLN A 37 19.85 20.12 -27.77
N ARG A 38 19.54 21.36 -28.18
CA ARG A 38 18.73 22.29 -27.40
C ARG A 38 17.30 21.79 -27.15
N GLY A 39 16.64 21.25 -28.19
CA GLY A 39 15.29 20.68 -28.02
C GLY A 39 15.26 19.50 -27.04
N ARG A 40 16.29 18.65 -27.06
CA ARG A 40 16.48 17.57 -26.09
C ARG A 40 16.68 18.14 -24.68
N PHE A 41 17.51 19.16 -24.54
CA PHE A 41 17.78 19.84 -23.27
C PHE A 41 16.49 20.39 -22.63
N GLU A 42 15.69 21.14 -23.40
CA GLU A 42 14.42 21.69 -22.90
C GLU A 42 13.43 20.60 -22.48
N THR A 43 13.41 19.49 -23.21
CA THR A 43 12.55 18.34 -22.86
C THR A 43 13.02 17.67 -21.58
N LEU A 44 14.32 17.40 -21.46
CA LEU A 44 14.90 16.81 -20.25
C LEU A 44 14.70 17.71 -19.02
N ALA A 45 14.86 19.03 -19.17
CA ALA A 45 14.64 19.98 -18.10
C ALA A 45 13.18 19.94 -17.60
N ARG A 46 12.19 19.99 -18.52
CA ARG A 46 10.77 19.87 -18.16
C ARG A 46 10.44 18.54 -17.51
N THR A 47 11.02 17.44 -17.99
CA THR A 47 10.80 16.10 -17.40
C THR A 47 11.39 16.03 -16.00
N LEU A 48 12.60 16.57 -15.80
CA LEU A 48 13.23 16.61 -14.48
C LEU A 48 12.43 17.46 -13.49
N GLU A 49 11.89 18.61 -13.91
CA GLU A 49 11.01 19.42 -13.06
C GLU A 49 9.77 18.65 -12.61
N LYS A 50 9.17 17.85 -13.50
CA LYS A 50 8.04 16.98 -13.16
C LYS A 50 8.43 15.89 -12.16
N GLU A 51 9.55 15.20 -12.37
CA GLU A 51 10.01 14.15 -11.45
C GLU A 51 10.39 14.72 -10.08
N LEU A 52 11.03 15.91 -10.02
CA LEU A 52 11.31 16.60 -8.75
C LEU A 52 10.02 17.02 -8.03
N ALA A 53 9.01 17.51 -8.76
CA ALA A 53 7.71 17.82 -8.17
C ALA A 53 7.01 16.56 -7.64
N ARG A 54 7.14 15.44 -8.36
CA ARG A 54 6.62 14.13 -7.92
C ARG A 54 7.34 13.62 -6.67
N LEU A 55 8.66 13.78 -6.58
CA LEU A 55 9.42 13.42 -5.38
C LEU A 55 8.97 14.26 -4.18
N ALA A 56 8.86 15.58 -4.34
CA ALA A 56 8.38 16.46 -3.27
C ALA A 56 6.95 16.12 -2.83
N LEU A 57 6.09 15.73 -3.78
CA LEU A 57 4.74 15.27 -3.48
C LEU A 57 4.75 13.98 -2.66
N TRP A 58 5.60 13.01 -3.00
CA TRP A 58 5.80 11.78 -2.23
C TRP A 58 6.28 12.05 -0.81
N GLU A 59 7.29 12.92 -0.64
CA GLU A 59 7.81 13.28 0.68
C GLU A 59 6.73 13.93 1.56
N LYS A 60 5.96 14.86 0.97
CA LYS A 60 4.86 15.51 1.68
C LYS A 60 3.75 14.52 2.03
N ALA A 61 3.27 13.74 1.05
CA ALA A 61 2.20 12.77 1.26
C ALA A 61 2.60 11.71 2.30
N ALA A 62 3.84 11.24 2.29
CA ALA A 62 4.34 10.30 3.29
C ALA A 62 4.35 10.90 4.70
N HIS A 63 4.70 12.18 4.85
CA HIS A 63 4.63 12.88 6.13
C HIS A 63 3.18 13.04 6.61
N ASP A 64 2.31 13.59 5.75
CA ASP A 64 0.89 13.84 6.07
C ASP A 64 0.17 12.52 6.41
N TYR A 65 0.45 11.46 5.65
CA TYR A 65 -0.06 10.11 5.92
C TYR A 65 0.47 9.56 7.25
N GLN A 66 1.76 9.70 7.53
CA GLN A 66 2.34 9.21 8.79
C GLN A 66 1.69 9.87 10.01
N GLU A 67 1.54 11.19 9.99
CA GLU A 67 0.94 11.95 11.10
C GLU A 67 -0.49 11.48 11.34
N ARG A 68 -1.31 11.43 10.28
CA ARG A 68 -2.71 11.01 10.40
C ARG A 68 -2.89 9.53 10.73
N TYR A 69 -2.04 8.67 10.18
CA TYR A 69 -2.01 7.25 10.54
C TYR A 69 -1.76 7.07 12.04
N ALA A 70 -0.74 7.75 12.57
CA ALA A 70 -0.37 7.64 13.98
C ALA A 70 -1.43 8.22 14.93
N ASP A 71 -2.07 9.33 14.54
CA ASP A 71 -3.02 10.04 15.38
C ASP A 71 -4.44 9.47 15.32
N GLU A 72 -4.87 8.94 14.16
CA GLU A 72 -6.23 8.47 13.94
C GLU A 72 -6.32 6.96 13.71
N LEU A 73 -5.64 6.42 12.70
CA LEU A 73 -5.87 5.03 12.28
C LEU A 73 -5.29 4.01 13.28
N ALA A 74 -4.03 4.14 13.67
CA ALA A 74 -3.37 3.18 14.56
C ALA A 74 -4.08 3.00 15.92
N PRO A 75 -4.57 4.07 16.59
CA PRO A 75 -5.41 3.91 17.78
C PRO A 75 -6.72 3.15 17.51
N LEU A 76 -7.35 3.36 16.36
CA LEU A 76 -8.59 2.67 15.99
C LEU A 76 -8.33 1.18 15.71
N GLU A 77 -7.24 0.84 15.02
CA GLU A 77 -6.82 -0.54 14.80
C GLU A 77 -6.59 -1.28 16.12
N THR A 78 -5.96 -0.61 17.09
CA THR A 78 -5.77 -1.12 18.45
C THR A 78 -7.10 -1.42 19.12
N VAL A 79 -8.05 -0.46 19.10
CA VAL A 79 -9.40 -0.64 19.67
C VAL A 79 -10.13 -1.80 18.99
N ALA A 80 -10.08 -1.88 17.66
CA ALA A 80 -10.72 -2.96 16.90
C ALA A 80 -10.18 -4.33 17.32
N ILE A 81 -8.85 -4.49 17.43
CA ILE A 81 -8.22 -5.74 17.89
C ILE A 81 -8.65 -6.09 19.32
N GLU A 82 -8.71 -5.13 20.23
CA GLU A 82 -9.15 -5.39 21.61
C GLU A 82 -10.62 -5.79 21.68
N LEU A 83 -11.49 -5.19 20.87
CA LEU A 83 -12.90 -5.58 20.78
C LEU A 83 -13.06 -6.98 20.21
N LYS A 84 -12.28 -7.35 19.18
CA LYS A 84 -12.25 -8.74 18.67
C LYS A 84 -11.79 -9.71 19.74
N ALA A 85 -10.73 -9.39 20.48
CA ALA A 85 -10.24 -10.23 21.58
C ALA A 85 -11.33 -10.46 22.65
N LYS A 86 -12.07 -9.39 23.02
CA LYS A 86 -13.23 -9.51 23.92
C LYS A 86 -14.32 -10.42 23.34
N LEU A 87 -14.59 -10.31 22.04
CA LEU A 87 -15.59 -11.12 21.36
C LEU A 87 -15.20 -12.61 21.33
N VAL A 88 -13.92 -12.92 21.08
CA VAL A 88 -13.37 -14.28 21.21
C VAL A 88 -13.65 -14.85 22.61
N PHE A 89 -13.39 -14.06 23.67
CA PHE A 89 -13.66 -14.51 25.04
C PHE A 89 -15.15 -14.75 25.30
N CYS A 90 -16.03 -13.92 24.73
CA CYS A 90 -17.47 -14.12 24.80
C CYS A 90 -17.90 -15.44 24.13
N PHE A 91 -17.36 -15.78 22.96
CA PHE A 91 -17.65 -17.05 22.29
C PHE A 91 -17.08 -18.27 23.03
N ASP A 92 -15.86 -18.20 23.56
CA ASP A 92 -15.30 -19.26 24.42
C ASP A 92 -16.20 -19.51 25.64
N HIS A 93 -16.71 -18.44 26.24
CA HIS A 93 -17.64 -18.54 27.36
C HIS A 93 -18.98 -19.16 26.93
N ALA A 94 -19.55 -18.70 25.82
CA ALA A 94 -20.81 -19.23 25.27
C ALA A 94 -20.71 -20.74 24.99
N CYS A 95 -19.57 -21.24 24.52
CA CYS A 95 -19.31 -22.66 24.32
C CYS A 95 -19.45 -23.51 25.61
N LYS A 96 -19.41 -22.90 26.80
CA LYS A 96 -19.57 -23.61 28.09
C LYS A 96 -21.01 -23.59 28.60
N GLN A 97 -21.89 -22.80 27.97
CA GLN A 97 -23.25 -22.59 28.44
C GLN A 97 -24.18 -23.75 28.07
N LYS A 98 -24.96 -24.18 29.05
CA LYS A 98 -25.89 -25.32 28.91
C LYS A 98 -27.16 -24.95 28.15
N GLU A 99 -27.47 -23.66 28.08
CA GLU A 99 -28.63 -23.15 27.36
C GLU A 99 -28.47 -23.32 25.85
N LEU A 100 -27.23 -23.28 25.33
CA LEU A 100 -26.94 -23.59 23.94
C LEU A 100 -27.06 -25.09 23.67
N THR A 101 -27.59 -25.43 22.50
CA THR A 101 -27.57 -26.79 21.97
C THR A 101 -26.15 -27.20 21.57
N LYS A 102 -25.93 -28.50 21.34
CA LYS A 102 -24.63 -29.00 20.86
C LYS A 102 -24.19 -28.30 19.56
N LYS A 103 -25.11 -28.13 18.60
CA LYS A 103 -24.82 -27.49 17.30
C LYS A 103 -24.55 -25.99 17.42
N GLU A 104 -25.21 -25.31 18.36
CA GLU A 104 -24.95 -23.88 18.62
C GLU A 104 -23.58 -23.68 19.28
N ARG A 105 -23.17 -24.58 20.20
CA ARG A 105 -21.82 -24.57 20.77
C ARG A 105 -20.74 -24.88 19.73
N GLU A 106 -20.99 -25.82 18.82
CA GLU A 106 -20.08 -26.11 17.71
C GLU A 106 -19.91 -24.87 16.81
N LEU A 107 -21.00 -24.21 16.42
CA LEU A 107 -20.93 -22.98 15.64
C LEU A 107 -20.20 -21.85 16.38
N ALA A 108 -20.47 -21.66 17.67
CA ALA A 108 -19.76 -20.68 18.49
C ALA A 108 -18.24 -20.98 18.58
N SER A 109 -17.86 -22.26 18.61
CA SER A 109 -16.46 -22.69 18.59
C SER A 109 -15.78 -22.40 17.26
N GLU A 110 -16.47 -22.64 16.14
CA GLU A 110 -15.96 -22.31 14.79
C GLU A 110 -15.74 -20.80 14.65
N ILE A 111 -16.70 -19.99 15.11
CA ILE A 111 -16.58 -18.53 15.09
C ILE A 111 -15.45 -18.05 16.00
N ALA A 112 -15.29 -18.63 17.20
CA ALA A 112 -14.17 -18.33 18.08
C ALA A 112 -12.82 -18.64 17.44
N ALA A 113 -12.70 -19.77 16.73
CA ALA A 113 -11.47 -20.14 16.00
C ALA A 113 -11.12 -19.09 14.94
N GLN A 114 -12.10 -18.71 14.10
CA GLN A 114 -11.88 -17.73 13.05
C GLN A 114 -11.51 -16.35 13.61
N LEU A 115 -12.22 -15.89 14.64
CA LEU A 115 -11.95 -14.58 15.24
C LEU A 115 -10.60 -14.55 15.94
N VAL A 116 -10.20 -15.62 16.64
CA VAL A 116 -8.92 -15.65 17.35
C VAL A 116 -7.75 -15.73 16.38
N GLU A 117 -7.90 -16.47 15.27
CA GLU A 117 -6.95 -16.47 14.16
C GLU A 117 -6.78 -15.07 13.57
N GLU A 118 -7.89 -14.42 13.18
CA GLU A 118 -7.85 -13.08 12.60
C GLU A 118 -7.24 -12.04 13.56
N THR A 119 -7.52 -12.17 14.87
CA THR A 119 -6.97 -11.28 15.89
C THR A 119 -5.47 -11.49 16.07
N LEU A 120 -5.00 -12.75 16.13
CA LEU A 120 -3.59 -13.07 16.25
C LEU A 120 -2.80 -12.69 15.00
N CYS A 121 -3.36 -12.91 13.81
CA CYS A 121 -2.77 -12.44 12.56
C CYS A 121 -2.63 -10.91 12.54
N GLY A 122 -3.64 -10.16 12.97
CA GLY A 122 -3.53 -8.69 13.06
C GLY A 122 -2.44 -8.23 14.04
N LEU A 123 -2.30 -8.89 15.19
CA LEU A 123 -1.25 -8.59 16.16
C LEU A 123 0.17 -8.90 15.63
N GLU A 124 0.35 -10.01 14.91
CA GLU A 124 1.66 -10.47 14.45
C GLU A 124 2.09 -9.91 13.08
N LEU A 125 1.15 -9.67 12.16
CA LEU A 125 1.45 -9.11 10.83
C LEU A 125 1.55 -7.59 10.89
N ASP A 126 0.54 -6.94 11.46
CA ASP A 126 0.43 -5.48 11.41
C ASP A 126 1.29 -4.82 12.51
N GLY A 127 1.72 -5.62 13.50
CA GLY A 127 2.49 -5.15 14.66
C GLY A 127 1.68 -4.24 15.57
N THR A 128 0.35 -4.25 15.43
CA THR A 128 -0.56 -3.38 16.15
C THR A 128 -0.44 -3.67 17.64
N PRO A 129 -0.14 -2.66 18.47
CA PRO A 129 -0.08 -2.85 19.91
C PRO A 129 -1.47 -3.22 20.42
N GLY A 130 -1.57 -4.21 21.30
CA GLY A 130 -2.81 -4.53 22.00
C GLY A 130 -2.50 -4.91 23.44
N GLU A 131 -3.27 -4.41 24.40
CA GLU A 131 -3.13 -4.79 25.81
C GLU A 131 -3.78 -6.16 26.11
N CYS A 132 -4.33 -6.82 25.08
CA CYS A 132 -4.98 -8.11 25.22
C CYS A 132 -3.98 -9.23 25.57
N ASP A 133 -4.46 -10.22 26.31
CA ASP A 133 -3.67 -11.38 26.76
C ASP A 133 -3.40 -12.33 25.58
N ILE A 134 -2.27 -12.12 24.90
CA ILE A 134 -1.87 -12.87 23.70
C ILE A 134 -1.71 -14.36 24.01
N ASP A 135 -1.11 -14.72 25.15
CA ASP A 135 -0.93 -16.12 25.56
C ASP A 135 -2.29 -16.81 25.73
N ARG A 136 -3.26 -16.10 26.30
CA ARG A 136 -4.64 -16.59 26.40
C ARG A 136 -5.30 -16.73 25.04
N LEU A 137 -5.09 -15.80 24.10
CA LEU A 137 -5.61 -15.92 22.73
C LEU A 137 -5.01 -17.13 22.01
N LYS A 138 -3.69 -17.34 22.08
CA LYS A 138 -3.02 -18.53 21.52
C LYS A 138 -3.54 -19.83 22.12
N ALA A 139 -3.79 -19.86 23.43
CA ALA A 139 -4.42 -21.01 24.08
C ALA A 139 -5.85 -21.27 23.59
N LEU A 140 -6.63 -20.22 23.30
CA LEU A 140 -7.96 -20.35 22.71
C LEU A 140 -7.91 -20.79 21.26
N TYR A 141 -6.93 -20.33 20.47
CA TYR A 141 -6.68 -20.84 19.12
C TYR A 141 -6.46 -22.36 19.15
N ARG A 142 -5.49 -22.84 19.96
CA ARG A 142 -5.27 -24.29 20.12
C ARG A 142 -6.52 -25.06 20.51
N LYS A 143 -7.35 -24.47 21.37
CA LYS A 143 -8.59 -25.09 21.83
C LYS A 143 -9.63 -25.21 20.71
N HIS A 144 -9.79 -24.17 19.90
CA HIS A 144 -10.91 -24.05 18.96
C HIS A 144 -10.55 -24.43 17.52
N ALA A 145 -9.33 -24.13 17.06
CA ALA A 145 -8.78 -24.53 15.76
C ALA A 145 -8.14 -25.94 15.80
N GLY A 146 -7.60 -26.34 16.96
CA GLY A 146 -6.97 -27.65 17.14
C GLY A 146 -5.50 -27.72 16.70
N SER A 147 -4.90 -26.59 16.33
CA SER A 147 -3.50 -26.45 15.92
C SER A 147 -2.78 -25.36 16.74
N ASP A 148 -1.45 -25.29 16.63
CA ASP A 148 -0.66 -24.27 17.31
C ASP A 148 -0.42 -23.09 16.38
N PHE A 149 -0.86 -21.90 16.80
CA PHE A 149 -0.81 -20.71 15.94
C PHE A 149 0.62 -20.38 15.50
N ASP A 150 1.61 -20.51 16.38
CA ASP A 150 2.99 -20.14 16.06
C ASP A 150 3.57 -21.07 14.98
N ALA A 151 3.20 -22.36 15.01
CA ALA A 151 3.58 -23.32 13.98
C ALA A 151 2.89 -23.01 12.63
N ASP A 152 1.56 -22.80 12.66
CA ASP A 152 0.78 -22.53 11.45
C ASP A 152 1.24 -21.22 10.78
N PHE A 153 1.47 -20.18 11.58
CA PHE A 153 1.94 -18.89 11.10
C PHE A 153 3.37 -18.93 10.55
N ALA A 154 4.26 -19.71 11.18
CA ALA A 154 5.64 -19.88 10.70
C ALA A 154 5.70 -20.61 9.35
N GLU A 155 4.86 -21.63 9.14
CA GLU A 155 4.73 -22.34 7.86
C GLU A 155 4.22 -21.42 6.75
N GLU A 156 3.27 -20.52 7.06
CA GLU A 156 2.71 -19.58 6.09
C GLU A 156 3.67 -18.43 5.73
N ARG A 157 4.60 -18.08 6.64
CA ARG A 157 5.60 -17.03 6.42
C ARG A 157 6.84 -17.46 5.63
N GLU A 158 6.92 -18.71 5.19
CA GLU A 158 8.06 -19.23 4.42
C GLU A 158 8.08 -18.67 2.97
N ALA A 159 8.35 -17.36 2.84
CA ALA A 159 8.64 -16.66 1.60
C ALA A 159 9.95 -15.85 1.76
N PRO A 160 10.87 -15.88 0.78
CA PRO A 160 12.19 -15.33 0.94
C PRO A 160 12.15 -13.79 0.94
N ALA A 161 12.35 -13.20 2.11
CA ALA A 161 12.59 -11.76 2.26
C ALA A 161 13.91 -11.38 1.56
N GLN A 162 13.82 -10.83 0.35
CA GLN A 162 14.95 -10.21 -0.33
C GLN A 162 15.15 -8.79 0.22
N ALA A 163 16.07 -8.64 1.17
CA ALA A 163 16.55 -7.35 1.61
C ALA A 163 17.36 -6.69 0.47
N LEU A 164 16.78 -5.71 -0.21
CA LEU A 164 17.50 -4.84 -1.12
C LEU A 164 18.17 -3.70 -0.33
N PRO A 165 19.46 -3.42 -0.54
CA PRO A 165 20.14 -2.35 0.16
C PRO A 165 19.63 -0.97 -0.32
N ALA A 166 19.44 -0.06 0.64
CA ALA A 166 19.16 1.35 0.37
C ALA A 166 20.41 2.04 -0.24
N PRO A 167 20.28 2.80 -1.33
CA PRO A 167 21.38 3.65 -1.79
C PRO A 167 21.47 4.90 -0.90
N GLN A 168 22.58 5.03 -0.17
CA GLN A 168 22.95 6.27 0.50
C GLN A 168 23.48 7.29 -0.51
N GLY A 169 22.86 8.47 -0.51
CA GLY A 169 23.24 9.60 -1.35
C GLY A 169 24.54 10.26 -0.91
N ASN A 170 25.46 10.41 -1.86
CA ASN A 170 26.48 11.47 -1.85
C ASN A 170 26.93 11.82 -3.28
N ALA A 171 25.98 12.11 -4.17
CA ALA A 171 26.26 12.59 -5.53
C ALA A 171 25.47 13.88 -5.87
N ASP A 172 25.05 14.62 -4.84
CA ASP A 172 23.97 15.61 -5.00
C ASP A 172 24.49 17.04 -5.25
N GLY A 173 25.60 17.44 -4.62
CA GLY A 173 26.09 18.83 -4.70
C GLY A 173 26.54 19.29 -6.09
N ALA A 174 27.27 18.44 -6.83
CA ALA A 174 27.75 18.75 -8.17
C ALA A 174 26.61 18.75 -9.20
N ALA A 175 25.64 17.82 -9.05
CA ALA A 175 24.45 17.76 -9.89
C ALA A 175 23.55 18.99 -9.66
N GLN A 176 23.35 19.41 -8.40
CA GLN A 176 22.55 20.59 -8.06
C GLN A 176 23.16 21.90 -8.59
N ALA A 177 24.49 22.07 -8.50
CA ALA A 177 25.17 23.23 -9.05
C ALA A 177 25.02 23.32 -10.58
N LEU A 178 25.16 22.20 -11.29
CA LEU A 178 24.98 22.13 -12.74
C LEU A 178 23.52 22.31 -13.17
N LEU A 179 22.54 21.93 -12.33
CA LEU A 179 21.12 22.20 -12.55
C LEU A 179 20.77 23.68 -12.41
N ALA A 180 21.36 24.37 -11.43
CA ALA A 180 21.20 25.81 -11.28
C ALA A 180 21.76 26.55 -12.51
N GLU A 181 22.91 26.12 -13.02
CA GLU A 181 23.49 26.64 -14.26
C GLU A 181 22.61 26.34 -15.48
N ALA A 182 22.11 25.10 -15.61
CA ALA A 182 21.19 24.71 -16.66
C ALA A 182 19.89 25.55 -16.63
N ARG A 183 19.29 25.76 -15.45
CA ARG A 183 18.10 26.62 -15.29
C ARG A 183 18.38 28.08 -15.66
N ALA A 184 19.53 28.62 -15.24
CA ALA A 184 19.92 29.98 -15.58
C ALA A 184 20.06 30.17 -17.10
N LEU A 185 20.55 29.16 -17.82
CA LEU A 185 20.68 29.18 -19.28
C LEU A 185 19.35 28.91 -20.00
N ALA A 186 18.49 28.04 -19.45
CA ALA A 186 17.13 27.82 -19.92
C ALA A 186 16.25 29.07 -19.77
N GLY A 187 16.60 30.00 -18.88
CA GLY A 187 15.97 31.31 -18.70
C GLY A 187 16.64 32.47 -19.44
N ALA A 188 17.83 32.26 -20.03
CA ALA A 188 18.62 33.33 -20.67
C ALA A 188 18.02 33.82 -22.01
N GLU A 189 18.46 34.97 -22.52
CA GLU A 189 18.04 35.48 -23.84
C GLU A 189 18.39 34.51 -24.99
N PRO A 190 17.58 34.46 -26.08
CA PRO A 190 17.77 33.53 -27.18
C PRO A 190 19.16 33.62 -27.84
N GLU A 191 19.78 34.81 -27.92
CA GLU A 191 21.14 34.92 -28.46
C GLU A 191 22.18 34.21 -27.59
N ARG A 192 22.03 34.27 -26.26
CA ARG A 192 22.88 33.54 -25.31
C ARG A 192 22.68 32.04 -25.39
N ARG A 193 21.47 31.58 -25.74
CA ARG A 193 21.16 30.15 -25.92
C ARG A 193 21.73 29.61 -27.22
N ASP A 194 21.70 30.38 -28.30
CA ASP A 194 22.24 29.97 -29.60
C ASP A 194 23.78 29.98 -29.65
N ALA A 195 24.43 30.79 -28.80
CA ALA A 195 25.88 30.91 -28.74
C ALA A 195 26.62 29.75 -28.06
N LEU A 196 25.92 28.86 -27.33
CA LEU A 196 26.55 27.80 -26.52
C LEU A 196 27.13 26.66 -27.35
N GLY A 197 26.73 26.55 -28.63
CA GLY A 197 27.19 25.48 -29.52
C GLY A 197 26.63 24.10 -29.16
N GLU A 198 26.79 23.15 -30.09
CA GLU A 198 26.24 21.80 -29.95
C GLU A 198 26.86 21.01 -28.78
N ASP A 199 28.18 21.10 -28.60
CA ASP A 199 28.94 20.34 -27.60
C ASP A 199 28.49 20.66 -26.17
N ARG A 200 28.16 21.92 -25.86
CA ARG A 200 27.71 22.33 -24.53
C ARG A 200 26.31 21.82 -24.22
N TYR A 201 25.40 21.83 -25.18
CA TYR A 201 24.09 21.20 -24.99
C TYR A 201 24.21 19.68 -24.86
N ALA A 202 25.15 19.04 -25.55
CA ALA A 202 25.40 17.61 -25.38
C ALA A 202 25.90 17.29 -23.96
N GLU A 203 26.76 18.13 -23.37
CA GLU A 203 27.18 18.02 -21.98
C GLU A 203 26.00 18.21 -21.01
N TYR A 204 25.17 19.24 -21.20
CA TYR A 204 23.98 19.44 -20.37
C TYR A 204 22.99 18.29 -20.45
N ASN A 205 22.74 17.76 -21.66
CA ASN A 205 21.86 16.61 -21.84
C ASN A 205 22.35 15.40 -21.04
N ARG A 206 23.66 15.13 -21.05
CA ARG A 206 24.26 14.03 -20.28
C ARG A 206 24.05 14.21 -18.78
N VAL A 207 24.23 15.43 -18.26
CA VAL A 207 24.04 15.72 -16.83
C VAL A 207 22.57 15.63 -16.44
N LEU A 208 21.66 16.19 -17.24
CA LEU A 208 20.22 16.12 -16.99
C LEU A 208 19.70 14.69 -17.01
N GLU A 209 20.19 13.84 -17.92
CA GLU A 209 19.85 12.42 -17.97
C GLU A 209 20.32 11.68 -16.72
N ALA A 210 21.56 11.91 -16.29
CA ALA A 210 22.08 11.32 -15.06
C ALA A 210 21.25 11.74 -13.84
N ARG A 211 20.87 13.02 -13.75
CA ARG A 211 20.00 13.49 -12.66
C ARG A 211 18.60 12.90 -12.74
N LEU A 212 18.00 12.89 -13.92
CA LEU A 212 16.65 12.35 -14.12
C LEU A 212 16.59 10.88 -13.69
N ALA A 213 17.60 10.09 -14.04
CA ALA A 213 17.74 8.72 -13.56
C ALA A 213 17.88 8.63 -12.03
N GLY A 214 18.65 9.55 -11.42
CA GLY A 214 18.77 9.66 -9.96
C GLY A 214 17.44 9.95 -9.27
N VAL A 215 16.72 11.00 -9.70
CA VAL A 215 15.43 11.39 -9.13
C VAL A 215 14.37 10.31 -9.35
N ALA A 216 14.33 9.67 -10.52
CA ALA A 216 13.43 8.54 -10.75
C ALA A 216 13.73 7.38 -9.78
N GLY A 217 15.01 7.14 -9.47
CA GLY A 217 15.44 6.19 -8.45
C GLY A 217 14.99 6.58 -7.03
N GLU A 218 15.10 7.87 -6.68
CA GLU A 218 14.63 8.44 -5.40
C GLU A 218 13.12 8.31 -5.25
N VAL A 219 12.33 8.66 -6.28
CA VAL A 219 10.87 8.50 -6.31
C VAL A 219 10.49 7.03 -6.10
N ALA A 220 11.13 6.12 -6.84
CA ALA A 220 10.86 4.69 -6.72
C ALA A 220 11.29 4.14 -5.34
N ALA A 221 12.34 4.69 -4.73
CA ALA A 221 12.75 4.33 -3.38
C ALA A 221 11.76 4.86 -2.33
N ALA A 222 11.26 6.08 -2.48
CA ALA A 222 10.23 6.66 -1.62
C ALA A 222 8.95 5.81 -1.65
N GLU A 223 8.45 5.47 -2.85
CA GLU A 223 7.28 4.61 -3.02
C GLU A 223 7.50 3.21 -2.40
N ARG A 224 8.62 2.55 -2.69
CA ARG A 224 8.93 1.23 -2.09
C ARG A 224 9.03 1.29 -0.57
N GLY A 225 9.67 2.34 -0.05
CA GLY A 225 9.79 2.57 1.39
C GLY A 225 8.43 2.77 2.06
N PHE A 226 7.56 3.56 1.42
CA PHE A 226 6.18 3.77 1.86
C PHE A 226 5.39 2.46 1.88
N LYS A 227 5.41 1.70 0.76
CA LYS A 227 4.73 0.41 0.65
C LYS A 227 5.19 -0.58 1.70
N SER A 228 6.51 -0.71 1.89
CA SER A 228 7.05 -1.62 2.90
C SER A 228 6.68 -1.21 4.32
N ARG A 229 6.60 0.09 4.61
CA ARG A 229 6.30 0.60 5.96
C ARG A 229 4.84 0.36 6.34
N TYR A 230 3.93 0.56 5.40
CA TYR A 230 2.47 0.43 5.61
C TYR A 230 1.91 -0.84 4.96
N GLN A 231 2.78 -1.81 4.64
CA GLN A 231 2.45 -3.15 4.15
C GLN A 231 1.54 -3.21 2.90
N PHE A 232 1.63 -2.21 2.03
CA PHE A 232 0.99 -2.27 0.72
C PHE A 232 1.61 -3.36 -0.15
N ASP A 233 0.83 -3.90 -1.09
CA ASP A 233 1.31 -4.83 -2.09
C ASP A 233 2.47 -4.17 -2.89
N PRO A 234 3.66 -4.81 -2.97
CA PRO A 234 4.79 -4.31 -3.76
C PRO A 234 4.44 -3.97 -5.21
N GLU A 235 3.50 -4.70 -5.82
CA GLU A 235 3.08 -4.54 -7.22
C GLU A 235 1.99 -3.47 -7.42
N GLN A 236 1.28 -3.07 -6.36
CA GLN A 236 0.22 -2.07 -6.43
C GLN A 236 0.78 -0.71 -6.83
N SER A 237 0.22 -0.05 -7.84
CA SER A 237 0.58 1.33 -8.15
C SER A 237 -0.08 2.30 -7.17
N ILE A 238 0.68 3.27 -6.65
CA ILE A 238 0.17 4.30 -5.73
C ILE A 238 0.39 5.68 -6.35
N ASP A 239 -0.66 6.48 -6.45
CA ASP A 239 -0.55 7.92 -6.69
C ASP A 239 -0.49 8.63 -5.32
N PRO A 240 0.60 9.35 -4.99
CA PRO A 240 0.70 10.04 -3.71
C PRO A 240 -0.37 11.12 -3.48
N SER A 241 -1.05 11.57 -4.55
CA SER A 241 -2.14 12.54 -4.46
C SER A 241 -3.42 11.95 -3.84
N ASP A 242 -3.61 10.64 -4.01
CA ASP A 242 -4.85 9.93 -3.62
C ASP A 242 -4.72 9.34 -2.20
N LEU A 243 -3.49 9.19 -1.68
CA LEU A 243 -3.20 8.56 -0.38
C LEU A 243 -4.00 9.10 0.80
N MET A 244 -4.28 10.41 0.83
CA MET A 244 -5.02 11.01 1.93
C MET A 244 -6.52 10.73 1.84
N GLU A 245 -7.09 10.64 0.63
CA GLU A 245 -8.48 10.22 0.42
C GLU A 245 -8.65 8.73 0.75
N ASP A 246 -7.68 7.90 0.31
CA ASP A 246 -7.67 6.47 0.62
C ASP A 246 -7.58 6.23 2.14
N LEU A 247 -6.70 6.95 2.85
CA LEU A 247 -6.58 6.86 4.30
C LEU A 247 -7.86 7.32 5.02
N GLU A 248 -8.53 8.35 4.52
CA GLU A 248 -9.83 8.79 5.07
C GLU A 248 -10.90 7.70 4.93
N GLY A 249 -10.92 7.02 3.78
CA GLY A 249 -11.77 5.86 3.55
C GLY A 249 -11.47 4.74 4.54
N GLU A 250 -10.20 4.38 4.71
CA GLU A 250 -9.77 3.34 5.64
C GLU A 250 -10.12 3.67 7.11
N ILE A 251 -9.91 4.93 7.54
CA ILE A 251 -10.33 5.38 8.87
C ILE A 251 -11.85 5.26 9.06
N ALA A 252 -12.65 5.60 8.04
CA ALA A 252 -14.10 5.46 8.10
C ALA A 252 -14.51 3.99 8.19
N ASP A 253 -13.92 3.13 7.36
CA ASP A 253 -14.18 1.69 7.35
C ASP A 253 -13.85 1.04 8.71
N VAL A 254 -12.71 1.39 9.32
CA VAL A 254 -12.34 0.87 10.64
C VAL A 254 -13.28 1.38 11.73
N ARG A 255 -13.74 2.63 11.66
CA ARG A 255 -14.73 3.17 12.62
C ARG A 255 -16.07 2.44 12.52
N ASP A 256 -16.56 2.20 11.30
CA ASP A 256 -17.79 1.45 11.07
C ASP A 256 -17.64 0.02 11.60
N TYR A 257 -16.49 -0.61 11.33
CA TYR A 257 -16.19 -1.95 11.83
C TYR A 257 -16.08 -2.02 13.37
N ILE A 258 -15.52 -1.00 14.04
CA ILE A 258 -15.56 -0.88 15.50
C ILE A 258 -17.02 -0.84 15.98
N GLY A 259 -17.86 -0.04 15.34
CA GLY A 259 -19.29 0.04 15.67
C GLY A 259 -20.01 -1.31 15.52
N GLU A 260 -19.66 -2.10 14.50
CA GLU A 260 -20.15 -3.47 14.32
C GLU A 260 -19.70 -4.38 15.48
N LEU A 261 -18.42 -4.35 15.85
CA LEU A 261 -17.88 -5.14 16.96
C LEU A 261 -18.51 -4.77 18.32
N GLU A 262 -18.71 -3.48 18.59
CA GLU A 262 -19.40 -3.00 19.79
C GLU A 262 -20.85 -3.48 19.82
N PHE A 263 -21.55 -3.41 18.68
CA PHE A 263 -22.90 -3.93 18.57
C PHE A 263 -22.93 -5.44 18.82
N GLU A 264 -22.04 -6.22 18.21
CA GLU A 264 -21.96 -7.66 18.44
C GLU A 264 -21.70 -8.00 19.91
N LEU A 265 -20.76 -7.32 20.56
CA LEU A 265 -20.49 -7.47 21.99
C LEU A 265 -21.72 -7.17 22.84
N SER A 266 -22.54 -6.19 22.46
CA SER A 266 -23.79 -5.87 23.19
C SER A 266 -24.82 -7.00 23.17
N GLN A 267 -24.79 -7.88 22.17
CA GLN A 267 -25.68 -9.04 22.07
C GLN A 267 -25.33 -10.14 23.09
N PHE A 268 -24.13 -10.10 23.69
CA PHE A 268 -23.71 -11.07 24.72
C PHE A 268 -24.22 -10.75 26.13
N VAL A 269 -25.08 -9.74 26.28
CA VAL A 269 -25.73 -9.39 27.56
C VAL A 269 -26.77 -10.43 27.97
N ASP A 270 -27.42 -11.11 27.01
CA ASP A 270 -28.39 -12.18 27.27
C ASP A 270 -28.21 -13.34 26.28
N MET A 271 -28.26 -14.56 26.81
CA MET A 271 -28.16 -15.80 26.04
C MET A 271 -29.23 -15.93 24.94
N GLN A 272 -30.42 -15.34 25.10
CA GLN A 272 -31.42 -15.35 24.02
C GLN A 272 -30.97 -14.54 22.80
N GLN A 273 -30.26 -13.42 23.02
CA GLN A 273 -29.73 -12.59 21.95
C GLN A 273 -28.57 -13.30 21.26
N VAL A 274 -27.68 -13.95 22.01
CA VAL A 274 -26.61 -14.81 21.46
C VAL A 274 -27.18 -15.92 20.56
N LYS A 275 -28.27 -16.59 20.98
CA LYS A 275 -28.95 -17.60 20.16
C LYS A 275 -29.55 -17.03 18.88
N ALA A 276 -30.25 -15.90 18.98
CA ALA A 276 -30.83 -15.23 17.83
C ALA A 276 -29.75 -14.84 16.81
N TRP A 277 -28.62 -14.33 17.30
CA TRP A 277 -27.46 -13.98 16.48
C TRP A 277 -26.83 -15.21 15.81
N LEU A 278 -26.54 -16.29 16.56
CA LEU A 278 -26.01 -17.55 16.00
C LEU A 278 -26.93 -18.13 14.92
N GLN A 279 -28.24 -18.03 15.13
CA GLN A 279 -29.23 -18.50 14.17
C GLN A 279 -29.24 -17.64 12.90
N ALA A 280 -29.15 -16.32 13.02
CA ALA A 280 -29.04 -15.41 11.89
C ALA A 280 -27.76 -15.68 11.07
N MET A 281 -26.61 -15.80 11.74
CA MET A 281 -25.32 -16.12 11.11
C MET A 281 -25.38 -17.45 10.35
N LYS A 282 -25.95 -18.49 10.97
CA LYS A 282 -26.16 -19.78 10.32
C LYS A 282 -27.04 -19.68 9.07
N GLN A 283 -28.08 -18.85 9.09
CA GLN A 283 -28.95 -18.64 7.93
C GLN A 283 -28.22 -17.91 6.80
N GLN A 284 -27.38 -16.91 7.13
CA GLN A 284 -26.56 -16.22 6.15
C GLN A 284 -25.56 -17.17 5.49
N LEU A 285 -24.79 -17.94 6.26
CA LEU A 285 -23.85 -18.95 5.72
C LEU A 285 -24.55 -19.97 4.81
N ALA A 286 -25.75 -20.42 5.19
CA ALA A 286 -26.54 -21.32 4.36
C ALA A 286 -27.04 -20.64 3.07
N ALA A 287 -27.34 -19.34 3.10
CA ALA A 287 -27.74 -18.58 1.92
C ALA A 287 -26.55 -18.36 0.97
N THR A 288 -25.36 -18.05 1.49
CA THR A 288 -24.13 -17.86 0.70
C THR A 288 -23.74 -19.15 -0.02
N ARG A 289 -23.69 -20.29 0.69
CA ARG A 289 -23.40 -21.61 0.09
C ARG A 289 -24.38 -22.00 -1.02
N ARG A 290 -25.66 -21.62 -0.91
CA ARG A 290 -26.68 -21.86 -1.96
C ARG A 290 -26.48 -20.99 -3.19
N ARG A 291 -25.89 -19.80 -3.05
CA ARG A 291 -25.56 -18.92 -4.18
C ARG A 291 -24.34 -19.45 -4.90
N GLU A 292 -23.30 -19.85 -4.16
CA GLU A 292 -22.08 -20.44 -4.70
C GLU A 292 -22.36 -21.76 -5.43
N ALA A 293 -23.22 -22.63 -4.91
CA ALA A 293 -23.60 -23.88 -5.57
C ALA A 293 -24.47 -23.70 -6.84
N ARG A 294 -24.89 -22.47 -7.16
CA ARG A 294 -25.68 -22.15 -8.37
C ARG A 294 -24.89 -21.33 -9.39
N GLY A 295 -23.69 -20.85 -9.05
CA GLY A 295 -22.76 -20.19 -9.95
C GLY A 295 -21.80 -21.20 -10.57
#